data_AF-A0A832G8K1-F1
#
_entry.id   AF-A0A832G8K1-F1
#
_cell.length_a   1.000
_cell.length_b   1.000
_cell.length_c   1.000
_cell.angle_alpha   90.00
_cell.angle_beta   90.00
_cell.angle_gamma   90.00
#
_symmetry.space_group_name_H-M   'P 1'
#
loop_
_entity.id
_entity.type
_entity.pdbx_description
1 polymer ?
#
loop_
_entity_poly.entity_id
_entity_poly.type
_entity_poly.pdbx_seq_one_letter_code
_entity_poly.pdbx_strand_id
1 'polypeptide(L)'
;MQDNFFLQYEDILNDNKIRKRIPSSIVIKTIFGNYIAMETPTYYFPSTGLSSGQEWKITFTNIPQNAGSVSITVLGSSIDLGDMPKADELRKRKEVLLSDAINTAIEKSNTNQWKEAANYWEDAISLKSSIVNKYSETISISFCEKAKVLFTQNNLSNAINYFEKAKKINESVFNKYRDDYSDLQFKYGTELLNNSNISIGVESLKYSYILSNRNRDKVENKFNEMKKSHFSSSLLSIIPGLSQLVIQKNSTKSLILFGTFTVSSLLTISNKRKADNYYDDYLRATTPQEAESQYYLADKQIKETALYFSLAVGTIIYSIIDQYINTSDYNSMFEIDKNYSPKTNLYNSGSFVLSINIPL
;
A
#
# COMPACT_ATOMS: atom_id res chain seq x y z
N MET A 1 -25.63 -5.58 22.52
CA MET A 1 -25.82 -4.37 23.33
C MET A 1 -26.59 -3.39 22.47
N GLN A 2 -27.84 -3.07 22.84
CA GLN A 2 -28.72 -2.20 22.07
C GLN A 2 -28.21 -0.76 22.11
N ASP A 3 -28.16 -0.12 20.94
CA ASP A 3 -27.89 1.31 20.72
C ASP A 3 -28.99 2.15 21.42
N ASN A 4 -28.98 2.21 22.75
CA ASN A 4 -30.06 2.86 23.49
C ASN A 4 -29.96 4.39 23.46
N PHE A 5 -28.80 4.96 23.16
CA PHE A 5 -28.60 6.41 23.12
C PHE A 5 -27.72 6.77 21.93
N PHE A 6 -28.30 7.32 20.87
CA PHE A 6 -27.54 7.79 19.72
C PHE A 6 -28.19 8.97 19.02
N LEU A 7 -27.35 9.85 18.51
CA LEU A 7 -27.65 10.83 17.48
C LEU A 7 -27.40 10.20 16.13
N GLN A 8 -28.41 10.20 15.26
CA GLN A 8 -28.29 9.83 13.88
C GLN A 8 -28.47 11.08 13.01
N TYR A 9 -27.67 11.21 11.95
CA TYR A 9 -27.87 12.28 10.97
C TYR A 9 -27.31 11.90 9.61
N GLU A 10 -27.85 12.54 8.57
CA GLU A 10 -27.38 12.50 7.19
C GLU A 10 -26.24 13.51 6.99
N ASP A 11 -25.06 13.04 6.58
CA ASP A 11 -23.94 13.89 6.17
C ASP A 11 -24.15 14.34 4.72
N ILE A 12 -24.79 15.51 4.55
CA ILE A 12 -25.20 16.04 3.24
C ILE A 12 -23.99 16.21 2.29
N LEU A 13 -22.79 16.45 2.83
CA LEU A 13 -21.58 16.64 2.03
C LEU A 13 -20.89 15.32 1.64
N ASN A 14 -21.23 14.19 2.27
CA ASN A 14 -20.55 12.91 2.06
C ASN A 14 -21.52 11.84 1.54
N ASP A 15 -22.05 12.08 0.33
CA ASP A 15 -22.98 11.16 -0.36
C ASP A 15 -24.16 10.73 0.52
N ASN A 16 -24.64 11.64 1.38
CA ASN A 16 -25.78 11.41 2.25
C ASN A 16 -25.59 10.22 3.20
N LYS A 17 -24.34 9.94 3.60
CA LYS A 17 -24.02 8.87 4.53
C LYS A 17 -24.66 9.14 5.89
N ILE A 18 -25.33 8.12 6.42
CA ILE A 18 -25.88 8.14 7.76
C ILE A 18 -24.72 7.99 8.76
N ARG A 19 -24.60 8.96 9.67
CA ARG A 19 -23.67 8.94 10.79
C ARG A 19 -24.43 8.63 12.06
N LYS A 20 -23.84 7.80 12.91
CA LYS A 20 -24.30 7.58 14.29
C LYS A 20 -23.25 8.08 15.26
N ARG A 21 -23.67 8.82 16.28
CA ARG A 21 -22.82 9.30 17.38
C ARG A 21 -23.47 9.00 18.72
N ILE A 22 -22.67 8.55 19.67
CA ILE A 22 -23.09 8.46 21.07
C ILE A 22 -23.12 9.86 21.72
N PRO A 23 -23.96 10.10 22.72
CA PRO A 23 -23.99 11.37 23.44
C PRO A 23 -22.66 11.68 24.11
N SER A 24 -22.31 12.97 24.20
CA SER A 24 -21.08 13.42 24.87
C SER A 24 -21.20 13.44 26.39
N SER A 25 -22.42 13.56 26.93
CA SER A 25 -22.68 13.41 28.36
C SER A 25 -24.15 13.09 28.62
N ILE A 26 -24.39 12.37 29.73
CA ILE A 26 -25.73 12.13 30.27
C ILE A 26 -25.70 12.55 31.74
N VAL A 27 -26.66 13.40 32.13
CA VAL A 27 -26.86 13.83 33.52
C VAL A 27 -28.26 13.42 33.96
N ILE A 28 -28.34 12.80 35.13
CA ILE A 28 -29.61 12.33 35.70
C ILE A 28 -29.88 13.13 36.97
N LYS A 29 -31.03 13.78 37.04
CA LYS A 29 -31.53 14.39 38.27
C LYS A 29 -32.36 13.37 39.02
N THR A 30 -31.91 13.05 40.22
CA THR A 30 -32.60 12.13 41.12
C THR A 30 -33.82 12.80 41.76
N ILE A 31 -34.72 11.98 42.32
CA ILE A 31 -35.89 12.44 43.09
C ILE A 31 -35.51 13.31 44.31
N PHE A 32 -34.26 13.24 44.76
CA PHE A 32 -33.72 14.04 45.87
C PHE A 32 -33.11 15.37 45.42
N GLY A 33 -33.23 15.73 44.14
CA GLY A 33 -32.69 16.97 43.57
C GLY A 33 -31.19 16.92 43.26
N ASN A 34 -30.50 15.81 43.56
CA ASN A 34 -29.08 15.61 43.24
C ASN A 34 -28.88 15.24 41.76
N TYR A 35 -27.81 15.77 41.15
CA TYR A 35 -27.41 15.44 39.78
C TYR A 35 -26.26 14.44 39.75
N ILE A 36 -26.40 13.40 38.92
CA ILE A 36 -25.37 12.38 38.69
C ILE A 36 -24.93 12.50 37.23
N ALA A 37 -23.66 12.84 37.01
CA ALA A 37 -23.04 12.82 35.69
C ALA A 37 -22.51 11.41 35.37
N MET A 38 -22.76 10.92 34.17
CA MET A 38 -22.22 9.65 33.68
C MET A 38 -21.13 9.93 32.66
N GLU A 39 -19.89 9.50 32.94
CA GLU A 39 -18.71 9.81 32.12
C GLU A 39 -18.32 8.68 31.13
N THR A 40 -19.01 7.53 31.10
CA THR A 40 -18.58 6.36 30.30
C THR A 40 -19.72 5.64 29.55
N PRO A 41 -19.42 4.93 28.43
CA PRO A 41 -20.43 4.45 27.47
C PRO A 41 -21.09 3.12 27.86
N THR A 42 -20.67 2.46 28.94
CA THR A 42 -21.37 1.27 29.47
C THR A 42 -22.46 1.71 30.42
N TYR A 43 -23.61 2.05 29.87
CA TYR A 43 -24.82 2.36 30.63
C TYR A 43 -25.47 1.07 31.13
N TYR A 44 -24.95 0.51 32.23
CA TYR A 44 -25.69 -0.47 33.01
C TYR A 44 -26.75 0.28 33.81
N PHE A 45 -28.00 0.21 33.37
CA PHE A 45 -29.13 0.59 34.22
C PHE A 45 -29.45 -0.63 35.08
N PRO A 46 -29.12 -0.66 36.38
CA PRO A 46 -29.85 -1.55 37.27
C PRO A 46 -31.31 -1.13 37.11
N SER A 47 -32.19 -2.07 36.78
CA SER A 47 -33.63 -1.86 36.82
C SER A 47 -33.96 -1.31 38.21
N THR A 48 -34.09 0.01 38.37
CA THR A 48 -34.32 0.63 39.67
C THR A 48 -35.79 0.52 40.08
N GLY A 49 -36.57 -0.41 39.53
CA GLY A 49 -37.90 -0.80 40.02
C GLY A 49 -38.89 0.33 40.33
N LEU A 50 -38.67 1.55 39.82
CA LEU A 50 -39.36 2.75 40.27
C LEU A 50 -39.71 3.59 39.04
N SER A 51 -40.93 3.35 38.58
CA SER A 51 -41.71 4.24 37.75
C SER A 51 -41.93 5.58 38.46
N SER A 52 -41.74 6.68 37.72
CA SER A 52 -42.06 8.08 38.04
C SER A 52 -41.10 8.83 38.99
N GLY A 53 -40.31 9.77 38.44
CA GLY A 53 -39.64 10.81 39.24
C GLY A 53 -38.25 11.27 38.81
N GLN A 54 -37.59 10.62 37.84
CA GLN A 54 -36.24 11.01 37.39
C GLN A 54 -36.30 11.91 36.14
N GLU A 55 -35.58 13.02 36.15
CA GLU A 55 -35.40 13.89 34.98
C GLU A 55 -34.02 13.62 34.35
N TRP A 56 -34.01 13.43 33.03
CA TRP A 56 -32.80 13.12 32.28
C TRP A 56 -32.40 14.32 31.43
N LYS A 57 -31.12 14.70 31.48
CA LYS A 57 -30.52 15.70 30.61
C LYS A 57 -29.41 15.04 29.80
N ILE A 58 -29.70 14.77 28.54
CA ILE A 58 -28.76 14.19 27.57
C ILE A 58 -28.19 15.32 26.74
N THR A 59 -26.86 15.40 26.61
CA THR A 59 -26.19 16.46 25.85
C THR A 59 -25.44 15.87 24.67
N PHE A 60 -25.83 16.28 23.46
CA PHE A 60 -25.06 16.08 22.24
C PHE A 60 -24.36 17.39 21.91
N THR A 61 -23.02 17.40 21.96
CA THR A 61 -22.24 18.55 21.53
C THR A 61 -21.94 18.47 20.04
N ASN A 62 -21.84 19.63 19.39
CA ASN A 62 -21.35 19.76 18.01
C ASN A 62 -22.16 18.95 16.97
N ILE A 63 -23.49 19.07 17.00
CA ILE A 63 -24.31 18.65 15.85
C ILE A 63 -23.88 19.50 14.65
N PRO A 64 -23.40 18.89 13.55
CA PRO A 64 -22.94 19.66 12.41
C PRO A 64 -24.08 20.52 11.84
N GLN A 65 -23.81 21.80 11.57
CA GLN A 65 -24.81 22.71 11.00
C GLN A 65 -25.31 22.27 9.61
N ASN A 66 -24.56 21.40 8.95
CA ASN A 66 -24.85 20.78 7.66
C ASN A 66 -25.49 19.38 7.78
N ALA A 67 -25.87 18.95 8.99
CA ALA A 67 -26.51 17.66 9.20
C ALA A 67 -27.98 17.70 8.73
N GLY A 68 -28.34 16.77 7.85
CA GLY A 68 -29.72 16.54 7.42
C GLY A 68 -30.39 15.44 8.25
N SER A 69 -31.73 15.44 8.28
CA SER A 69 -32.58 14.39 8.87
C SER A 69 -32.06 13.92 10.23
N VAL A 70 -31.82 14.88 11.13
CA VAL A 70 -31.20 14.62 12.42
C VAL A 70 -32.22 14.01 13.35
N SER A 71 -31.94 12.82 13.87
CA SER A 71 -32.78 12.18 14.88
C SER A 71 -31.98 11.77 16.11
N ILE A 72 -32.63 11.82 17.26
CA ILE A 72 -32.07 11.37 18.54
C ILE A 72 -32.90 10.20 19.01
N THR A 73 -32.23 9.07 19.26
CA THR A 73 -32.85 7.88 19.85
C THR A 73 -32.42 7.73 21.30
N VAL A 74 -33.40 7.60 22.20
CA VAL A 74 -33.26 7.43 23.65
C VAL A 74 -34.14 6.27 24.09
N LEU A 75 -33.52 5.21 24.61
CA LEU A 75 -34.18 4.00 25.13
C LEU A 75 -35.23 3.44 24.16
N GLY A 76 -34.90 3.40 22.86
CA GLY A 76 -35.79 2.90 21.80
C GLY A 76 -36.86 3.89 21.33
N SER A 77 -37.03 5.03 21.98
CA SER A 77 -37.87 6.14 21.51
C SER A 77 -37.04 7.10 20.66
N SER A 78 -37.56 7.56 19.51
CA SER A 78 -36.85 8.46 18.61
C SER A 78 -37.56 9.81 18.51
N ILE A 79 -36.78 10.89 18.52
CA ILE A 79 -37.23 12.26 18.28
C ILE A 79 -36.54 12.73 17.00
N ASP A 80 -37.34 13.12 16.02
CA ASP A 80 -36.86 13.76 14.81
C ASP A 80 -36.70 15.27 15.04
N LEU A 81 -35.51 15.77 14.78
CA LEU A 81 -35.17 17.19 14.84
C LEU A 81 -35.20 17.85 13.47
N GLY A 82 -35.36 17.06 12.40
CA GLY A 82 -35.33 17.53 11.03
C GLY A 82 -33.95 18.02 10.59
N ASP A 83 -33.94 18.87 9.58
CA ASP A 83 -32.75 19.43 8.98
C ASP A 83 -32.15 20.57 9.82
N MET A 84 -30.83 20.57 9.98
CA MET A 84 -30.15 21.69 10.62
C MET A 84 -30.19 22.94 9.73
N PRO A 85 -30.04 24.16 10.27
CA PRO A 85 -30.32 25.40 9.53
C PRO A 85 -29.60 25.57 8.18
N LYS A 86 -28.43 24.95 7.97
CA LYS A 86 -27.68 25.03 6.71
C LYS A 86 -27.87 23.82 5.80
N ALA A 87 -28.61 22.81 6.24
CA ALA A 87 -28.77 21.55 5.51
C ALA A 87 -29.44 21.75 4.14
N ASP A 88 -30.59 22.43 4.11
CA ASP A 88 -31.33 22.68 2.87
C ASP A 88 -30.56 23.53 1.86
N GLU A 89 -29.90 24.60 2.33
CA GLU A 89 -29.07 25.45 1.48
C GLU A 89 -27.92 24.65 0.86
N LEU A 90 -27.25 23.80 1.65
CA LEU A 90 -26.16 22.97 1.19
C LEU A 90 -26.63 21.87 0.23
N ARG A 91 -27.81 21.29 0.44
CA ARG A 91 -28.41 20.31 -0.48
C ARG A 91 -28.66 20.93 -1.85
N LYS A 92 -29.31 22.10 -1.89
CA LYS A 92 -29.54 22.86 -3.13
C LYS A 92 -28.23 23.22 -3.83
N ARG A 93 -27.24 23.73 -3.08
CA ARG A 93 -25.93 24.08 -3.64
C ARG A 93 -25.22 22.85 -4.22
N LYS A 94 -25.24 21.72 -3.52
CA LYS A 94 -24.65 20.46 -3.97
C LYS A 94 -25.34 19.96 -5.25
N GLU A 95 -26.66 20.05 -5.34
CA GLU A 95 -27.42 19.67 -6.54
C GLU A 95 -27.06 20.55 -7.74
N VAL A 96 -26.94 21.86 -7.55
CA VAL A 96 -26.49 22.79 -8.60
C VAL A 96 -25.10 22.43 -9.08
N LEU A 97 -24.13 22.25 -8.16
CA LEU A 97 -22.76 21.86 -8.50
C LEU A 97 -22.69 20.51 -9.21
N LEU A 98 -23.49 19.54 -8.77
CA LEU A 98 -23.57 18.23 -9.39
C LEU A 98 -24.11 18.33 -10.82
N SER A 99 -25.19 19.09 -11.03
CA SER A 99 -25.77 19.28 -12.36
C SER A 99 -24.79 19.98 -13.29
N ASP A 100 -24.10 21.01 -12.81
CA ASP A 100 -23.11 21.77 -13.58
C ASP A 100 -21.92 20.88 -13.99
N ALA A 101 -21.38 20.10 -13.03
CA ALA A 101 -20.30 19.16 -13.30
C ALA A 101 -20.71 18.08 -14.32
N ILE A 102 -21.91 17.49 -14.19
CA ILE A 102 -22.40 16.48 -15.14
C ILE A 102 -22.58 17.08 -16.54
N ASN A 103 -23.25 18.24 -16.64
CA ASN A 103 -23.53 18.86 -17.93
C ASN A 103 -22.23 19.25 -18.65
N THR A 104 -21.29 19.85 -17.92
CA THR A 104 -19.97 20.19 -18.45
C THR A 104 -19.20 18.94 -18.85
N ALA A 105 -19.21 17.88 -18.04
CA ALA A 105 -18.54 16.63 -18.39
C ALA A 105 -19.09 16.02 -19.69
N ILE A 106 -20.41 16.07 -19.90
CA ILE A 106 -21.07 15.60 -21.13
C ILE A 106 -20.68 16.47 -22.32
N GLU A 107 -20.73 17.80 -22.19
CA GLU A 107 -20.33 18.73 -23.25
C GLU A 107 -18.87 18.51 -23.67
N LYS A 108 -17.98 18.38 -22.70
CA LYS A 108 -16.55 18.10 -22.93
C LYS A 108 -16.34 16.73 -23.58
N SER A 109 -17.12 15.73 -23.18
CA SER A 109 -17.10 14.41 -23.82
C SER A 109 -17.52 14.49 -25.29
N ASN A 110 -18.62 15.20 -25.59
CA ASN A 110 -19.14 15.36 -26.94
C ASN A 110 -18.19 16.14 -27.87
N THR A 111 -17.36 17.02 -27.31
CA THR A 111 -16.35 17.80 -28.04
C THR A 111 -14.97 17.13 -28.07
N ASN A 112 -14.87 15.86 -27.62
CA ASN A 112 -13.62 15.10 -27.51
C ASN A 112 -12.56 15.72 -26.59
N GLN A 113 -12.96 16.62 -25.69
CA GLN A 113 -12.10 17.22 -24.66
C GLN A 113 -12.00 16.29 -23.44
N TRP A 114 -11.61 15.04 -23.67
CA TRP A 114 -11.72 13.93 -22.72
C TRP A 114 -10.97 14.15 -21.41
N LYS A 115 -9.82 14.84 -21.45
CA LYS A 115 -9.04 15.19 -20.26
C LYS A 115 -9.85 16.07 -19.31
N GLU A 116 -10.53 17.08 -19.86
CA GLU A 116 -11.37 17.99 -19.09
C GLU A 116 -12.63 17.27 -18.62
N ALA A 117 -13.26 16.49 -19.50
CA ALA A 117 -14.42 15.67 -19.16
C ALA A 117 -14.15 14.77 -17.96
N ALA A 118 -12.99 14.10 -17.93
CA ALA A 118 -12.59 13.25 -16.81
C ALA A 118 -12.44 14.02 -15.48
N ASN A 119 -11.98 15.28 -15.48
CA ASN A 119 -11.93 16.08 -14.25
C ASN A 119 -13.35 16.35 -13.72
N TYR A 120 -14.26 16.79 -14.60
CA TYR A 120 -15.65 17.06 -14.20
C TYR A 120 -16.40 15.79 -13.79
N TRP A 121 -16.08 14.64 -14.39
CA TRP A 121 -16.58 13.35 -13.91
C TRP A 121 -16.06 13.00 -12.51
N GLU A 122 -14.79 13.26 -12.20
CA GLU A 122 -14.27 13.07 -10.84
C GLU A 122 -14.99 13.97 -9.82
N ASP A 123 -15.23 15.24 -10.17
CA ASP A 123 -15.99 16.17 -9.34
C ASP A 123 -17.42 15.68 -9.11
N ALA A 124 -18.12 15.28 -10.17
CA ALA A 124 -19.49 14.78 -10.08
C ALA A 124 -19.58 13.49 -9.25
N ILE A 125 -18.62 12.57 -9.41
CA ILE A 125 -18.54 11.32 -8.63
C ILE A 125 -18.30 11.61 -7.16
N SER A 126 -17.46 12.60 -6.84
CA SER A 126 -17.21 13.02 -5.45
C SER A 126 -18.46 13.57 -4.76
N LEU A 127 -19.35 14.20 -5.53
CA LEU A 127 -20.61 14.74 -5.04
C LEU A 127 -21.70 13.67 -4.93
N LYS A 128 -21.77 12.74 -5.89
CA LYS A 128 -22.76 11.66 -5.92
C LYS A 128 -22.22 10.43 -6.64
N SER A 129 -21.85 9.40 -5.88
CA SER A 129 -21.23 8.19 -6.43
C SER A 129 -22.13 7.40 -7.37
N SER A 130 -23.45 7.47 -7.16
CA SER A 130 -24.46 6.74 -7.96
C SER A 130 -24.54 7.18 -9.42
N ILE A 131 -23.95 8.32 -9.82
CA ILE A 131 -23.91 8.73 -11.22
C ILE A 131 -23.07 7.80 -12.08
N VAL A 132 -22.12 7.07 -11.48
CA VAL A 132 -21.25 6.12 -12.18
C VAL A 132 -22.09 5.08 -12.92
N ASN A 133 -23.20 4.63 -12.32
CA ASN A 133 -24.07 3.63 -12.94
C ASN A 133 -24.77 4.18 -14.18
N LYS A 134 -25.11 5.48 -14.20
CA LYS A 134 -25.84 6.12 -15.29
C LYS A 134 -24.93 6.46 -16.47
N TYR A 135 -23.70 6.88 -16.20
CA TYR A 135 -22.75 7.35 -17.22
C TYR A 135 -21.49 6.48 -17.32
N SER A 136 -21.60 5.20 -16.96
CA SER A 136 -20.46 4.28 -16.83
C SER A 136 -19.58 4.24 -18.08
N GLU A 137 -20.20 4.20 -19.27
CA GLU A 137 -19.49 4.19 -20.54
C GLU A 137 -18.73 5.50 -20.79
N THR A 138 -19.40 6.65 -20.74
CA THR A 138 -18.78 7.96 -20.99
C THR A 138 -17.69 8.29 -19.97
N ILE A 139 -17.88 7.94 -18.69
CA ILE A 139 -16.88 8.11 -17.63
C ILE A 139 -15.66 7.25 -17.93
N SER A 140 -15.87 5.96 -18.25
CA SER A 140 -14.78 5.02 -18.54
C SER A 140 -13.96 5.46 -19.77
N ILE A 141 -14.62 5.90 -20.85
CA ILE A 141 -13.93 6.48 -22.03
C ILE A 141 -13.10 7.69 -21.62
N SER A 142 -13.68 8.63 -20.87
CA SER A 142 -12.98 9.85 -20.44
C SER A 142 -11.73 9.53 -19.61
N PHE A 143 -11.82 8.55 -18.72
CA PHE A 143 -10.69 8.10 -17.90
C PHE A 143 -9.62 7.40 -18.73
N CYS A 144 -9.98 6.52 -19.67
CA CYS A 144 -9.02 5.91 -20.60
C CYS A 144 -8.29 6.96 -21.44
N GLU A 145 -9.00 7.95 -21.97
CA GLU A 145 -8.39 9.00 -22.80
C GLU A 145 -7.51 9.94 -21.96
N LYS A 146 -7.92 10.28 -20.73
CA LYS A 146 -7.04 10.99 -19.79
C LYS A 146 -5.78 10.18 -19.47
N ALA A 147 -5.89 8.87 -19.31
CA ALA A 147 -4.75 7.99 -19.09
C ALA A 147 -3.79 7.99 -20.29
N LYS A 148 -4.30 7.94 -21.52
CA LYS A 148 -3.47 8.05 -22.74
C LYS A 148 -2.71 9.36 -22.80
N VAL A 149 -3.36 10.48 -22.49
CA VAL A 149 -2.68 11.79 -22.44
C VAL A 149 -1.56 11.77 -21.39
N LEU A 150 -1.82 11.27 -20.18
CA LEU A 150 -0.81 11.15 -19.13
C LEU A 150 0.34 10.23 -19.55
N PHE A 151 0.05 9.14 -20.27
CA PHE A 151 1.05 8.24 -20.82
C PHE A 151 1.97 8.95 -21.82
N THR A 152 1.42 9.75 -22.74
CA THR A 152 2.23 10.55 -23.68
C THR A 152 3.11 11.59 -22.97
N GLN A 153 2.69 12.06 -21.78
CA GLN A 153 3.43 12.98 -20.94
C GLN A 153 4.46 12.30 -20.01
N ASN A 154 4.67 10.99 -20.18
CA ASN A 154 5.49 10.14 -19.30
C ASN A 154 5.06 10.11 -17.83
N ASN A 155 3.81 10.46 -17.53
CA ASN A 155 3.27 10.37 -16.18
C ASN A 155 2.66 8.98 -15.94
N LEU A 156 3.52 7.97 -15.90
CA LEU A 156 3.13 6.56 -16.01
C LEU A 156 2.25 6.09 -14.85
N SER A 157 2.61 6.41 -13.61
CA SER A 157 1.85 6.01 -12.42
C SER A 157 0.42 6.57 -12.41
N ASN A 158 0.25 7.84 -12.80
CA ASN A 158 -1.09 8.43 -12.87
C ASN A 158 -1.90 7.86 -14.04
N ALA A 159 -1.26 7.60 -15.19
CA ALA A 159 -1.91 6.93 -16.31
C ALA A 159 -2.44 5.55 -15.91
N ILE A 160 -1.66 4.75 -15.17
CA ILE A 160 -2.08 3.43 -14.65
C ILE A 160 -3.32 3.57 -13.77
N ASN A 161 -3.31 4.54 -12.85
CA ASN A 161 -4.45 4.78 -11.95
C ASN A 161 -5.75 5.08 -12.73
N TYR A 162 -5.69 5.92 -13.78
CA TYR A 162 -6.87 6.22 -14.59
C TYR A 162 -7.36 5.03 -15.40
N PHE A 163 -6.46 4.22 -15.96
CA PHE A 163 -6.86 2.98 -16.64
C PHE A 163 -7.55 1.98 -15.69
N GLU A 164 -7.02 1.80 -14.48
CA GLU A 164 -7.64 0.90 -13.50
C GLU A 164 -8.98 1.43 -12.99
N LYS A 165 -9.12 2.76 -12.80
CA LYS A 165 -10.42 3.39 -12.54
C LYS A 165 -11.42 3.10 -13.67
N ALA A 166 -11.01 3.28 -14.93
CA ALA A 166 -11.86 3.03 -16.09
C ALA A 166 -12.30 1.57 -16.19
N LYS A 167 -11.36 0.62 -15.97
CA LYS A 167 -11.62 -0.82 -15.92
C LYS A 167 -12.65 -1.19 -14.85
N LYS A 168 -12.50 -0.64 -13.63
CA LYS A 168 -13.43 -0.89 -12.52
C LYS A 168 -14.85 -0.37 -12.81
N ILE A 169 -14.96 0.75 -13.52
CA ILE A 169 -16.24 1.36 -13.87
C ILE A 169 -16.94 0.59 -14.99
N ASN A 170 -16.21 0.26 -16.06
CA ASN A 170 -16.76 -0.44 -17.21
C ASN A 170 -15.67 -1.24 -17.92
N GLU A 171 -15.59 -2.52 -17.61
CA GLU A 171 -14.59 -3.44 -18.18
C GLU A 171 -14.76 -3.62 -19.70
N SER A 172 -15.99 -3.61 -20.21
CA SER A 172 -16.27 -3.74 -21.65
C SER A 172 -15.68 -2.58 -22.45
N VAL A 173 -15.82 -1.35 -21.94
CA VAL A 173 -15.20 -0.17 -22.54
C VAL A 173 -13.69 -0.24 -22.43
N PHE A 174 -13.16 -0.54 -21.23
CA PHE A 174 -11.73 -0.65 -21.00
C PHE A 174 -11.06 -1.67 -21.92
N ASN A 175 -11.73 -2.78 -22.26
CA ASN A 175 -11.18 -3.79 -23.17
C ASN A 175 -10.84 -3.25 -24.56
N LYS A 176 -11.46 -2.14 -24.99
CA LYS A 176 -11.10 -1.43 -26.24
C LYS A 176 -9.76 -0.70 -26.15
N TYR A 177 -9.27 -0.44 -24.92
CA TYR A 177 -8.01 0.26 -24.61
C TYR A 177 -6.92 -0.68 -24.06
N ARG A 178 -7.15 -1.99 -24.10
CA ARG A 178 -6.27 -3.00 -23.50
C ARG A 178 -4.85 -2.95 -24.08
N ASP A 179 -4.73 -2.62 -25.36
CA ASP A 179 -3.45 -2.45 -26.05
C ASP A 179 -2.67 -1.23 -25.54
N ASP A 180 -3.34 -0.07 -25.42
CA ASP A 180 -2.71 1.15 -24.88
C ASP A 180 -2.24 0.92 -23.43
N TYR A 181 -3.04 0.21 -22.65
CA TYR A 181 -2.68 -0.12 -21.28
C TYR A 181 -1.52 -1.15 -21.20
N SER A 182 -1.48 -2.11 -22.12
CA SER A 182 -0.34 -3.03 -22.26
C SER A 182 0.95 -2.28 -22.58
N ASP A 183 0.90 -1.32 -23.50
CA ASP A 183 2.06 -0.47 -23.86
C ASP A 183 2.54 0.36 -22.66
N LEU A 184 1.60 0.93 -21.89
CA LEU A 184 1.91 1.64 -20.65
C LEU A 184 2.60 0.73 -19.62
N GLN A 185 2.04 -0.46 -19.36
CA GLN A 185 2.59 -1.42 -18.40
C GLN A 185 3.99 -1.91 -18.82
N PHE A 186 4.22 -2.09 -20.13
CA PHE A 186 5.54 -2.42 -20.65
C PHE A 186 6.57 -1.34 -20.35
N LYS A 187 6.22 -0.08 -20.65
CA LYS A 187 7.10 1.06 -20.43
C LYS A 187 7.38 1.26 -18.94
N TYR A 188 6.32 1.24 -18.12
CA TYR A 188 6.43 1.38 -16.67
C TYR A 188 7.29 0.28 -16.06
N GLY A 189 7.07 -0.97 -16.45
CA GLY A 189 7.89 -2.10 -16.02
C GLY A 189 9.37 -1.91 -16.39
N THR A 190 9.65 -1.48 -17.62
CA THR A 190 11.02 -1.23 -18.08
C THR A 190 11.71 -0.10 -17.30
N GLU A 191 11.03 1.01 -17.03
CA GLU A 191 11.58 2.11 -16.22
C GLU A 191 11.87 1.67 -14.79
N LEU A 192 10.97 0.88 -14.18
CA LEU A 192 11.18 0.33 -12.85
C LEU A 192 12.40 -0.61 -12.79
N LEU A 193 12.59 -1.45 -13.81
CA LEU A 193 13.77 -2.31 -13.90
C LEU A 193 15.05 -1.48 -14.00
N ASN A 194 15.06 -0.42 -14.80
CA ASN A 194 16.22 0.48 -14.91
C ASN A 194 16.53 1.19 -13.59
N ASN A 195 15.50 1.47 -12.79
CA ASN A 195 15.62 2.06 -11.45
C ASN A 195 15.81 1.01 -10.32
N SER A 196 16.18 -0.23 -10.66
CA SER A 196 16.41 -1.33 -9.71
C SER A 196 15.20 -1.75 -8.87
N ASN A 197 13.97 -1.37 -9.26
CA ASN A 197 12.73 -1.85 -8.65
C ASN A 197 12.22 -3.11 -9.38
N ILE A 198 12.92 -4.22 -9.13
CA ILE A 198 12.82 -5.43 -9.96
C ILE A 198 11.47 -6.14 -9.79
N SER A 199 10.98 -6.26 -8.55
CA SER A 199 9.73 -6.97 -8.26
C SER A 199 8.54 -6.34 -8.99
N ILE A 200 8.35 -5.04 -8.79
CA ILE A 200 7.23 -4.30 -9.41
C ILE A 200 7.43 -4.18 -10.92
N GLY A 201 8.68 -4.03 -11.38
CA GLY A 201 9.01 -4.00 -12.80
C GLY A 201 8.63 -5.29 -13.53
N VAL A 202 8.98 -6.45 -12.97
CA VAL A 202 8.62 -7.77 -13.53
C VAL A 202 7.12 -7.98 -13.51
N GLU A 203 6.42 -7.64 -12.43
CA GLU A 203 4.96 -7.75 -12.35
C GLU A 203 4.26 -6.90 -13.43
N SER A 204 4.72 -5.67 -13.63
CA SER A 204 4.20 -4.78 -14.68
C SER A 204 4.43 -5.36 -16.09
N LEU A 205 5.61 -5.94 -16.35
CA LEU A 205 5.90 -6.61 -17.63
C LEU A 205 5.05 -7.86 -17.84
N LYS A 206 4.83 -8.69 -16.81
CA LYS A 206 3.91 -9.83 -16.89
C LYS A 206 2.49 -9.37 -17.18
N TYR A 207 2.05 -8.29 -16.54
CA TYR A 207 0.71 -7.76 -16.79
C TYR A 207 0.58 -7.25 -18.23
N SER A 208 1.58 -6.56 -18.76
CA SER A 208 1.64 -6.17 -20.18
C SER A 208 1.49 -7.36 -21.13
N TYR A 209 2.21 -8.45 -20.86
CA TYR A 209 2.17 -9.70 -21.64
C TYR A 209 0.77 -10.33 -21.70
N ILE A 210 0.04 -10.26 -20.58
CA ILE A 210 -1.30 -10.85 -20.44
C ILE A 210 -2.35 -9.93 -21.06
N LEU A 211 -2.16 -8.62 -20.97
CA LEU A 211 -3.08 -7.64 -21.52
C LEU A 211 -3.13 -7.71 -23.05
N SER A 212 -2.00 -7.79 -23.75
CA SER A 212 -2.02 -7.79 -25.21
C SER A 212 -0.91 -8.65 -25.79
N ASN A 213 -1.20 -9.21 -26.98
CA ASN A 213 -0.20 -9.90 -27.78
C ASN A 213 0.88 -8.92 -28.31
N ARG A 214 0.58 -7.62 -28.39
CA ARG A 214 1.45 -6.58 -28.99
C ARG A 214 2.85 -6.51 -28.36
N ASN A 215 2.96 -6.76 -27.05
CA ASN A 215 4.22 -6.63 -26.32
C ASN A 215 4.84 -7.95 -25.90
N ARG A 216 4.29 -9.10 -26.32
CA ARG A 216 4.79 -10.41 -25.87
C ARG A 216 6.26 -10.61 -26.22
N ASP A 217 6.62 -10.46 -27.48
CA ASP A 217 8.00 -10.62 -27.93
C ASP A 217 8.95 -9.64 -27.22
N LYS A 218 8.50 -8.40 -26.97
CA LYS A 218 9.30 -7.41 -26.24
C LYS A 218 9.51 -7.81 -24.78
N VAL A 219 8.46 -8.29 -24.11
CA VAL A 219 8.52 -8.78 -22.72
C VAL A 219 9.40 -10.03 -22.63
N GLU A 220 9.23 -10.98 -23.54
CA GLU A 220 10.04 -12.21 -23.61
C GLU A 220 11.51 -11.88 -23.85
N ASN A 221 11.81 -11.00 -24.81
CA ASN A 221 13.16 -10.51 -25.05
C ASN A 221 13.72 -9.83 -23.80
N LYS A 222 12.93 -9.00 -23.11
CA LYS A 222 13.38 -8.35 -21.88
C LYS A 222 13.66 -9.35 -20.76
N PHE A 223 12.82 -10.36 -20.56
CA PHE A 223 13.08 -11.43 -19.59
C PHE A 223 14.28 -12.28 -19.98
N ASN A 224 14.49 -12.55 -21.27
CA ASN A 224 15.67 -13.25 -21.76
C ASN A 224 16.94 -12.41 -21.58
N GLU A 225 16.89 -11.10 -21.81
CA GLU A 225 17.95 -10.16 -21.45
C GLU A 225 18.22 -10.20 -19.96
N MET A 226 17.21 -10.18 -19.09
CA MET A 226 17.42 -10.24 -17.64
C MET A 226 18.05 -11.56 -17.20
N LYS A 227 17.62 -12.69 -17.80
CA LYS A 227 18.24 -14.01 -17.59
C LYS A 227 19.71 -14.04 -18.04
N LYS A 228 20.05 -13.33 -19.13
CA LYS A 228 21.39 -13.32 -19.74
C LYS A 228 22.34 -12.24 -19.18
N SER A 229 21.83 -11.05 -18.85
CA SER A 229 22.64 -9.84 -18.74
C SER A 229 23.19 -9.55 -17.35
N HIS A 230 22.42 -9.65 -16.25
CA HIS A 230 22.92 -8.98 -15.03
C HIS A 230 22.45 -9.49 -13.66
N PHE A 231 21.84 -10.67 -13.56
CA PHE A 231 21.57 -11.27 -12.25
C PHE A 231 22.34 -12.55 -11.95
N SER A 232 23.03 -13.10 -12.95
CA SER A 232 23.68 -14.42 -12.88
C SER A 232 25.19 -14.42 -12.72
N SER A 233 25.92 -13.29 -12.65
CA SER A 233 27.40 -13.37 -12.65
C SER A 233 28.22 -12.53 -11.68
N SER A 234 27.79 -11.39 -11.12
CA SER A 234 28.72 -10.59 -10.30
C SER A 234 28.17 -9.90 -9.04
N LEU A 235 27.12 -9.09 -9.10
CA LEU A 235 26.82 -8.23 -7.93
C LEU A 235 25.99 -8.86 -6.82
N LEU A 236 25.17 -9.87 -7.12
CA LEU A 236 24.30 -10.54 -6.14
C LEU A 236 24.73 -11.97 -5.80
N SER A 237 25.61 -12.58 -6.59
CA SER A 237 26.27 -13.85 -6.29
C SER A 237 27.50 -13.70 -5.39
N ILE A 238 28.15 -12.53 -5.38
CA ILE A 238 29.34 -12.29 -4.57
C ILE A 238 28.99 -11.92 -3.11
N ILE A 239 27.77 -11.44 -2.84
CA ILE A 239 27.30 -11.15 -1.48
C ILE A 239 26.22 -12.17 -1.10
N PRO A 240 26.59 -13.25 -0.39
CA PRO A 240 25.66 -14.27 0.08
C PRO A 240 24.45 -13.68 0.78
N GLY A 241 23.25 -14.18 0.44
CA GLY A 241 21.99 -13.80 1.08
C GLY A 241 21.33 -12.52 0.56
N LEU A 242 22.03 -11.63 -0.15
CA LEU A 242 21.44 -10.38 -0.63
C LEU A 242 20.36 -10.62 -1.71
N SER A 243 20.61 -11.57 -2.63
CA SER A 243 19.65 -11.97 -3.66
C SER A 243 18.36 -12.53 -3.05
N GLN A 244 18.48 -13.32 -1.99
CA GLN A 244 17.36 -13.97 -1.32
C GLN A 244 16.58 -12.99 -0.41
N LEU A 245 17.25 -11.97 0.16
CA LEU A 245 16.59 -10.87 0.87
C LEU A 245 15.72 -10.03 -0.07
N VAL A 246 16.21 -9.76 -1.30
CA VAL A 246 15.47 -9.02 -2.32
C VAL A 246 14.28 -9.81 -2.87
N ILE A 247 14.38 -11.15 -2.91
CA ILE A 247 13.36 -12.04 -3.50
C ILE A 247 12.35 -12.55 -2.46
N GLN A 248 12.46 -12.15 -1.18
CA GLN A 248 11.47 -12.33 -0.10
C GLN A 248 10.96 -13.76 0.19
N LYS A 249 11.53 -14.82 -0.39
CA LYS A 249 10.99 -16.18 -0.22
C LYS A 249 11.50 -16.92 1.03
N ASN A 250 12.61 -16.49 1.65
CA ASN A 250 13.12 -17.09 2.89
C ASN A 250 14.06 -16.14 3.68
N SER A 251 13.49 -15.20 4.45
CA SER A 251 14.25 -14.12 5.11
C SER A 251 15.25 -14.62 6.15
N THR A 252 15.00 -15.73 6.84
CA THR A 252 15.86 -16.19 7.93
C THR A 252 17.18 -16.78 7.41
N LYS A 253 17.13 -17.67 6.41
CA LYS A 253 18.34 -18.27 5.82
C LYS A 253 19.22 -17.22 5.16
N SER A 254 18.59 -16.29 4.44
CA SER A 254 19.26 -15.21 3.73
C SER A 254 19.92 -14.20 4.67
N LEU A 255 19.25 -13.84 5.77
CA LEU A 255 19.82 -13.01 6.83
C LEU A 255 21.03 -13.67 7.50
N ILE A 256 20.97 -14.99 7.77
CA ILE A 256 22.08 -15.74 8.37
C ILE A 256 23.29 -15.75 7.43
N LEU A 257 23.10 -16.02 6.13
CA LEU A 257 24.17 -16.05 5.14
C LEU A 257 24.80 -14.66 4.96
N PHE A 258 23.98 -13.62 4.84
CA PHE A 258 24.45 -12.24 4.74
C PHE A 258 25.19 -11.79 6.00
N GLY A 259 24.65 -12.11 7.18
CA GLY A 259 25.28 -11.83 8.47
C GLY A 259 26.63 -12.53 8.61
N THR A 260 26.70 -13.81 8.27
CA THR A 260 27.92 -14.61 8.33
C THR A 260 29.00 -14.06 7.40
N PHE A 261 28.65 -13.75 6.15
CA PHE A 261 29.58 -13.15 5.19
C PHE A 261 30.10 -11.78 5.66
N THR A 262 29.21 -10.92 6.16
CA THR A 262 29.57 -9.57 6.60
C THR A 262 30.51 -9.62 7.81
N VAL A 263 30.16 -10.41 8.84
CA VAL A 263 30.97 -10.53 10.05
C VAL A 263 32.33 -11.16 9.74
N SER A 264 32.37 -12.25 8.97
CA SER A 264 33.64 -12.90 8.60
C SER A 264 34.55 -12.00 7.76
N SER A 265 34.00 -11.23 6.82
CA SER A 265 34.77 -10.26 6.02
C SER A 265 35.36 -9.15 6.89
N LEU A 266 34.58 -8.59 7.82
CA LEU A 266 35.06 -7.56 8.74
C LEU A 266 36.15 -8.09 9.68
N LEU A 267 35.98 -9.30 10.21
CA LEU A 267 37.00 -9.94 11.07
C LEU A 267 38.28 -10.23 10.30
N THR A 268 38.18 -10.68 9.03
CA THR A 268 39.34 -10.88 8.15
C THR A 268 40.14 -9.58 7.98
N ILE A 269 39.47 -8.47 7.67
CA ILE A 269 40.13 -7.17 7.47
C ILE A 269 40.75 -6.67 8.78
N SER A 270 40.01 -6.78 9.89
CA SER A 270 40.47 -6.35 11.21
C SER A 270 41.70 -7.11 11.67
N ASN A 271 41.67 -8.44 11.61
CA ASN A 271 42.78 -9.28 12.05
C ASN A 271 43.99 -9.18 11.13
N LYS A 272 43.80 -8.99 9.82
CA LYS A 272 44.91 -8.70 8.90
C LYS A 272 45.64 -7.43 9.30
N ARG A 273 44.91 -6.34 9.58
CA ARG A 273 45.53 -5.07 10.05
C ARG A 273 46.29 -5.25 11.37
N LYS A 274 45.76 -6.03 12.31
CA LYS A 274 46.47 -6.36 13.56
C LYS A 274 47.73 -7.16 13.30
N ALA A 275 47.66 -8.17 12.43
CA ALA A 275 48.81 -8.97 12.04
C ALA A 275 49.92 -8.10 11.42
N ASP A 276 49.55 -7.20 10.50
CA ASP A 276 50.48 -6.26 9.86
C ASP A 276 51.14 -5.35 10.91
N ASN A 277 50.37 -4.82 11.87
CA ASN A 277 50.92 -4.01 12.96
C ASN A 277 51.88 -4.80 13.86
N TYR A 278 51.52 -6.02 14.28
CA TYR A 278 52.40 -6.87 15.09
C TYR A 278 53.67 -7.25 14.34
N TYR A 279 53.58 -7.44 13.03
CA TYR A 279 54.73 -7.71 12.18
C TYR A 279 55.65 -6.47 12.07
N ASP A 280 55.07 -5.28 11.93
CA ASP A 280 55.84 -4.03 11.96
C ASP A 280 56.55 -3.81 13.31
N ASP A 281 55.87 -4.13 14.42
CA ASP A 281 56.47 -4.06 15.76
C ASP A 281 57.57 -5.11 15.96
N TYR A 282 57.39 -6.32 15.42
CA TYR A 282 58.43 -7.35 15.36
C TYR A 282 59.70 -6.85 14.64
N LEU A 283 59.55 -6.15 13.51
CA LEU A 283 60.68 -5.58 12.76
C LEU A 283 61.40 -4.45 13.51
N ARG A 284 60.74 -3.84 14.51
CA ARG A 284 61.28 -2.74 15.34
C ARG A 284 61.78 -3.21 16.71
N ALA A 285 61.56 -4.46 17.08
CA ALA A 285 61.90 -4.99 18.39
C ALA A 285 63.42 -4.91 18.63
N THR A 286 63.79 -4.48 19.84
CA THR A 286 65.20 -4.29 20.22
C THR A 286 65.77 -5.46 21.01
N THR A 287 64.90 -6.38 21.46
CA THR A 287 65.28 -7.58 22.22
C THR A 287 64.71 -8.85 21.57
N PRO A 288 65.41 -10.01 21.69
CA PRO A 288 64.92 -11.27 21.15
C PRO A 288 63.56 -11.71 21.72
N GLN A 289 63.34 -11.49 23.03
CA GLN A 289 62.09 -11.86 23.69
C GLN A 289 60.90 -11.04 23.18
N GLU A 290 61.10 -9.74 22.94
CA GLU A 290 60.09 -8.86 22.36
C GLU A 290 59.77 -9.28 20.92
N ALA A 291 60.80 -9.55 20.11
CA ALA A 291 60.64 -10.02 18.73
C ALA A 291 59.84 -11.34 18.69
N GLU A 292 60.19 -12.32 19.53
CA GLU A 292 59.50 -13.60 19.59
C GLU A 292 58.02 -13.45 19.98
N SER A 293 57.72 -12.58 20.96
CA SER A 293 56.36 -12.28 21.39
C SER A 293 55.52 -11.64 20.29
N GLN A 294 56.05 -10.61 19.60
CA GLN A 294 55.34 -9.92 18.53
C GLN A 294 55.11 -10.83 17.31
N TYR A 295 56.12 -11.64 16.96
CA TYR A 295 55.99 -12.64 15.90
C TYR A 295 54.90 -13.66 16.22
N TYR A 296 54.84 -14.15 17.47
CA TYR A 296 53.79 -15.07 17.91
C TYR A 296 52.38 -14.46 17.78
N LEU A 297 52.21 -13.19 18.16
CA LEU A 297 50.94 -12.47 18.02
C LEU A 297 50.56 -12.26 16.55
N ALA A 298 51.52 -11.90 15.70
CA ALA A 298 51.30 -11.76 14.25
C ALA A 298 50.86 -13.08 13.62
N ASP A 299 51.57 -14.19 13.89
CA ASP A 299 51.24 -15.53 13.39
C ASP A 299 49.83 -15.98 13.83
N LYS A 300 49.49 -15.73 15.10
CA LYS A 300 48.13 -15.99 15.60
C LYS A 300 47.06 -15.24 14.81
N GLN A 301 47.26 -13.93 14.57
CA GLN A 301 46.30 -13.12 13.83
C GLN A 301 46.20 -13.52 12.35
N ILE A 302 47.30 -13.98 11.74
CA ILE A 302 47.30 -14.52 10.36
C ILE A 302 46.45 -15.81 10.29
N LYS A 303 46.59 -16.72 11.25
CA LYS A 303 45.79 -17.95 11.31
C LYS A 303 44.29 -17.64 11.51
N GLU A 304 43.95 -16.70 12.37
CA GLU A 304 42.57 -16.24 12.54
C GLU A 304 42.03 -15.57 11.26
N THR A 305 42.84 -14.76 10.58
CA THR A 305 42.50 -14.15 9.27
C THR A 305 42.20 -15.21 8.22
N ALA A 306 43.03 -16.25 8.13
CA ALA A 306 42.81 -17.37 7.20
C ALA A 306 41.50 -18.13 7.51
N LEU A 307 41.17 -18.31 8.79
CA LEU A 307 39.91 -18.93 9.22
C LEU A 307 38.70 -18.08 8.80
N TYR A 308 38.69 -16.78 9.08
CA TYR A 308 37.56 -15.93 8.71
C TYR A 308 37.44 -15.75 7.19
N PHE A 309 38.56 -15.68 6.48
CA PHE A 309 38.56 -15.60 5.02
C PHE A 309 37.97 -16.89 4.41
N SER A 310 38.37 -18.06 4.91
CA SER A 310 37.81 -19.33 4.45
C SER A 310 36.31 -19.46 4.76
N LEU A 311 35.82 -18.94 5.89
CA LEU A 311 34.40 -18.84 6.18
C LEU A 311 33.67 -17.92 5.18
N ALA A 312 34.24 -16.76 4.85
CA ALA A 312 33.67 -15.84 3.87
C ALA A 312 33.58 -16.48 2.47
N VAL A 313 34.68 -17.09 2.01
CA VAL A 313 34.74 -17.81 0.73
C VAL A 313 33.80 -19.01 0.72
N GLY A 314 33.74 -19.79 1.81
CA GLY A 314 32.82 -20.92 1.95
C GLY A 314 31.35 -20.47 1.89
N THR A 315 31.02 -19.32 2.48
CA THR A 315 29.66 -18.75 2.41
C THR A 315 29.32 -18.31 0.97
N ILE A 316 30.28 -17.74 0.23
CA ILE A 316 30.13 -17.43 -1.20
C ILE A 316 29.88 -18.71 -2.01
N ILE A 317 30.73 -19.73 -1.87
CA ILE A 317 30.60 -20.99 -2.60
C ILE A 317 29.25 -21.66 -2.28
N TYR A 318 28.86 -21.72 -1.01
CA TYR A 318 27.56 -22.26 -0.61
C TYR A 318 26.41 -21.47 -1.23
N SER A 319 26.47 -20.14 -1.22
CA SER A 319 25.44 -19.30 -1.84
C SER A 319 25.32 -19.53 -3.34
N ILE A 320 26.45 -19.74 -4.04
CA ILE A 320 26.46 -20.05 -5.47
C ILE A 320 25.84 -21.44 -5.72
N ILE A 321 26.20 -22.44 -4.92
CA ILE A 321 25.65 -23.81 -5.02
C ILE A 321 24.14 -23.81 -4.71
N ASP A 322 23.72 -23.14 -3.64
CA ASP A 322 22.30 -23.02 -3.26
C ASP A 322 21.50 -22.29 -4.34
N GLN A 323 22.06 -21.23 -4.94
CA GLN A 323 21.45 -20.56 -6.08
C GLN A 323 21.35 -21.47 -7.31
N TYR A 324 22.37 -22.30 -7.57
CA TYR A 324 22.37 -23.27 -8.67
C TYR A 324 21.37 -24.42 -8.45
N ILE A 325 21.24 -24.91 -7.21
CA ILE A 325 20.29 -25.98 -6.86
C ILE A 325 18.86 -25.44 -6.89
N ASN A 326 18.63 -24.23 -6.38
CA ASN A 326 17.31 -23.59 -6.31
C ASN A 326 17.01 -22.70 -7.55
N THR A 327 17.73 -22.87 -8.66
CA THR A 327 17.57 -22.03 -9.87
C THR A 327 16.13 -22.07 -10.42
N SER A 328 15.39 -23.16 -10.17
CA SER A 328 13.98 -23.28 -10.55
C SER A 328 13.11 -22.19 -9.92
N ASP A 329 13.33 -21.86 -8.64
CA ASP A 329 12.59 -20.80 -7.94
C ASP A 329 12.95 -19.41 -8.47
N TYR A 330 14.20 -19.18 -8.89
CA TYR A 330 14.64 -17.89 -9.43
C TYR A 330 14.10 -17.66 -10.86
N ASN A 331 14.19 -18.69 -11.71
CA ASN A 331 13.64 -18.65 -13.06
C ASN A 331 12.12 -18.51 -13.03
N SER A 332 11.42 -19.05 -12.02
CA SER A 332 9.97 -18.89 -11.85
C SER A 332 9.51 -17.43 -11.79
N MET A 333 10.36 -16.51 -11.33
CA MET A 333 10.04 -15.07 -11.32
C MET A 333 9.91 -14.51 -12.75
N PHE A 334 10.65 -15.06 -13.71
CA PHE A 334 10.63 -14.66 -15.12
C PHE A 334 9.85 -15.63 -16.01
N GLU A 335 9.31 -16.70 -15.42
CA GLU A 335 8.36 -17.57 -16.09
C GLU A 335 7.02 -16.87 -16.20
N ILE A 336 6.47 -16.94 -17.42
CA ILE A 336 5.16 -16.42 -17.73
C ILE A 336 4.19 -17.57 -17.59
N ASP A 337 3.50 -17.63 -16.44
CA ASP A 337 2.37 -18.54 -16.29
C ASP A 337 1.20 -18.02 -17.14
N LYS A 338 0.68 -18.85 -18.05
CA LYS A 338 -0.47 -18.52 -18.88
C LYS A 338 -1.75 -18.31 -18.05
N ASN A 339 -1.77 -18.79 -16.81
CA ASN A 339 -2.86 -18.62 -15.85
C ASN A 339 -2.60 -17.49 -14.84
N TYR A 340 -1.57 -16.66 -15.05
CA TYR A 340 -1.28 -15.55 -14.15
C TYR A 340 -2.45 -14.56 -14.12
N SER A 341 -3.08 -14.45 -12.96
CA SER A 341 -3.99 -13.36 -12.63
C SER A 341 -3.20 -12.35 -11.79
N PRO A 342 -2.97 -11.13 -12.25
CA PRO A 342 -2.29 -10.11 -11.46
C PRO A 342 -3.06 -9.93 -10.15
N LYS A 343 -2.35 -9.98 -9.02
CA LYS A 343 -2.98 -9.64 -7.75
C LYS A 343 -3.38 -8.18 -7.83
N THR A 344 -4.68 -7.89 -7.77
CA THR A 344 -5.27 -6.55 -7.83
C THR A 344 -4.87 -5.62 -6.67
N ASN A 345 -3.82 -5.95 -5.91
CA ASN A 345 -3.42 -5.27 -4.68
C ASN A 345 -2.27 -4.27 -4.86
N LEU A 346 -1.83 -3.99 -6.09
CA LEU A 346 -0.71 -3.08 -6.31
C LEU A 346 -1.01 -1.58 -6.11
N TYR A 347 -2.27 -1.17 -5.93
CA TYR A 347 -2.60 0.24 -5.68
C TYR A 347 -3.63 0.38 -4.57
N ASN A 348 -3.19 0.15 -3.34
CA ASN A 348 -3.93 0.53 -2.15
C ASN A 348 -3.72 2.04 -1.91
N SER A 349 -4.47 2.88 -2.63
CA SER A 349 -4.74 4.25 -2.17
C SER A 349 -6.04 4.23 -1.37
N GLY A 350 -5.89 3.99 -0.06
CA GLY A 350 -6.89 4.34 0.95
C GLY A 350 -8.28 3.70 0.82
N SER A 351 -8.39 2.39 1.06
CA SER A 351 -9.65 1.83 1.61
C SER A 351 -9.40 0.49 2.30
N PHE A 352 -9.67 0.42 3.60
CA PHE A 352 -9.71 -0.81 4.38
C PHE A 352 -10.90 -1.66 3.95
N VAL A 353 -10.68 -2.95 3.69
CA VAL A 353 -11.74 -3.96 3.64
C VAL A 353 -11.57 -4.85 4.87
N LEU A 354 -12.53 -4.74 5.78
CA LEU A 354 -12.67 -5.60 6.94
C LEU A 354 -13.50 -6.82 6.52
N SER A 355 -12.88 -8.00 6.50
CA SER A 355 -13.61 -9.26 6.31
C SER A 355 -13.88 -9.88 7.67
N ILE A 356 -15.14 -9.80 8.11
CA ILE A 356 -15.62 -10.49 9.32
C ILE A 356 -16.01 -11.91 8.92
N ASN A 357 -15.38 -12.91 9.53
CA ASN A 357 -15.85 -14.29 9.50
C ASN A 357 -17.06 -14.41 10.44
N ILE A 358 -18.17 -14.91 9.91
CA ILE A 358 -19.29 -15.37 10.72
C ILE A 358 -19.15 -16.89 10.84
N PRO A 359 -18.85 -17.46 12.01
CA PRO A 359 -19.11 -18.86 12.25
C PRO A 359 -20.63 -19.04 12.40
N LEU A 360 -21.16 -20.10 11.78
CA LEU A 360 -22.53 -20.57 11.95
C LEU A 360 -22.88 -20.80 13.42
#